data_AF-A0A655YVC2-F1
#
_entry.id   AF-A0A655YVC2-F1
#
_cell.length_a   1.000
_cell.length_b   1.000
_cell.length_c   1.000
_cell.angle_alpha   90.00
_cell.angle_beta   90.00
_cell.angle_gamma   90.00
#
_symmetry.space_group_name_H-M   'P 1'
#
loop_
_entity.id
_entity.type
_entity.pdbx_description
1 polymer ?
#
loop_
_entity_poly.entity_id
_entity_poly.type
_entity_poly.pdbx_seq_one_letter_code
_entity_poly.pdbx_strand_id
1 'polypeptide(L)'
;MKHNALKMALIAVLGVTSLTGCMGQMAATGLVNKFNLEVVDNRYAREGLFLLLSPVYGLTSTADLFIFNSIEFWTGKNPISGKSPAVVDIPAKAIIKVNGQLDRSLTEAPLKAQVRPIEKATLEQLDSHTLQMEVTYVDGSHKVLRGEKGQDEVTFYLDGELFTVVSQQELNAYIEASQI
;
A
#
# COMPACT_ATOMS: atom_id res chain seq x y z
N MET A 1 26.08 23.08 -25.51
CA MET A 1 25.44 21.81 -25.09
C MET A 1 26.28 21.01 -24.07
N LYS A 2 27.59 20.76 -24.29
CA LYS A 2 28.45 20.00 -23.34
C LYS A 2 28.49 20.57 -21.91
N HIS A 3 28.55 21.89 -21.75
CA HIS A 3 28.54 22.52 -20.42
C HIS A 3 27.22 22.36 -19.67
N ASN A 4 26.08 22.34 -20.36
CA ASN A 4 24.77 22.16 -19.72
C ASN A 4 24.56 20.69 -19.34
N ALA A 5 25.01 19.75 -20.17
CA ALA A 5 25.02 18.33 -19.84
C ALA A 5 25.94 18.03 -18.65
N LEU A 6 27.12 18.66 -18.58
CA LEU A 6 28.03 18.54 -17.44
C LEU A 6 27.45 19.14 -16.16
N LYS A 7 26.78 20.29 -16.25
CA LYS A 7 26.06 20.90 -15.12
C LYS A 7 24.92 20.01 -14.62
N MET A 8 24.12 19.44 -15.54
CA MET A 8 23.05 18.51 -15.18
C MET A 8 23.59 17.22 -14.56
N ALA A 9 24.70 16.68 -15.08
CA ALA A 9 25.37 15.53 -14.50
C ALA A 9 25.93 15.83 -13.10
N LEU A 10 26.52 17.01 -12.89
CA LEU A 10 26.99 17.44 -11.56
C LEU A 10 25.84 17.60 -10.57
N ILE A 11 24.73 18.21 -10.99
CA ILE A 11 23.53 18.38 -10.14
C ILE A 11 22.91 17.02 -9.81
N ALA A 12 22.86 16.09 -10.77
CA ALA A 12 22.39 14.73 -10.52
C ALA A 12 23.31 13.98 -9.54
N VAL A 13 24.63 14.05 -9.72
CA VAL A 13 25.61 13.40 -8.82
C VAL A 13 25.55 14.00 -7.41
N LEU A 14 25.48 15.33 -7.29
CA LEU A 14 25.33 16.03 -5.99
C LEU A 14 23.97 15.76 -5.34
N GLY A 15 22.91 15.58 -6.14
CA GLY A 15 21.59 15.16 -5.66
C GLY A 15 21.61 13.75 -5.07
N VAL A 16 22.30 12.81 -5.73
CA VAL A 16 22.44 11.41 -5.28
C VAL A 16 23.23 11.29 -3.97
N THR A 17 24.28 12.09 -3.77
CA THR A 17 25.04 12.08 -2.50
C THR A 17 24.32 12.75 -1.33
N SER A 18 23.24 13.49 -1.60
CA SER A 18 22.39 14.15 -0.58
C SER A 18 21.21 13.29 -0.13
N LEU A 19 20.98 12.13 -0.78
CA LEU A 19 19.97 11.14 -0.42
C LEU A 19 20.50 10.15 0.64
N THR A 20 21.25 10.65 1.63
CA THR A 20 21.66 9.83 2.78
C THR A 20 20.42 9.50 3.62
N GLY A 21 19.78 8.40 3.25
CA GLY A 21 18.52 7.91 3.79
C GLY A 21 17.40 8.01 2.77
N CYS A 22 17.32 7.08 1.83
CA CYS A 22 16.03 6.77 1.22
C CYS A 22 15.10 6.37 2.38
N MET A 23 14.06 7.17 2.66
CA MET A 23 13.09 6.85 3.70
C MET A 23 12.16 5.75 3.19
N GLY A 24 12.60 4.50 3.34
CA GLY A 24 11.90 3.29 2.87
C GLY A 24 12.86 2.10 2.73
N GLN A 25 12.34 0.90 2.51
CA GLN A 25 13.12 -0.34 2.55
C GLN A 25 14.07 -0.53 1.36
N MET A 26 13.89 0.20 0.25
CA MET A 26 14.67 0.01 -0.98
C MET A 26 14.66 -1.46 -1.45
N ALA A 27 13.48 -2.08 -1.41
CA ALA A 27 13.34 -3.53 -1.53
C ALA A 27 13.75 -4.07 -2.91
N ALA A 28 13.43 -3.38 -4.00
CA ALA A 28 13.78 -3.84 -5.35
C ALA A 28 15.29 -3.78 -5.58
N THR A 29 15.93 -2.70 -5.18
CA THR A 29 17.38 -2.52 -5.21
C THR A 29 18.08 -3.51 -4.28
N GLY A 30 17.49 -3.78 -3.12
CA GLY A 30 17.94 -4.83 -2.20
C GLY A 30 17.97 -6.22 -2.84
N LEU A 31 16.97 -6.55 -3.67
CA LEU A 31 16.96 -7.81 -4.43
C LEU A 31 18.08 -7.88 -5.47
N VAL A 32 18.32 -6.80 -6.23
CA VAL A 32 19.43 -6.74 -7.19
C VAL A 32 20.77 -6.88 -6.46
N ASN A 33 20.91 -6.25 -5.29
CA ASN A 33 22.11 -6.36 -4.48
C ASN A 33 22.34 -7.78 -3.96
N LYS A 34 21.27 -8.43 -3.47
CA LYS A 34 21.32 -9.84 -3.05
C LYS A 34 21.77 -10.73 -4.20
N PHE A 35 21.17 -10.57 -5.38
CA PHE A 35 21.56 -11.30 -6.58
C PHE A 35 23.05 -11.13 -6.91
N ASN A 36 23.57 -9.91 -6.91
CA ASN A 36 25.00 -9.65 -7.17
C ASN A 36 25.91 -10.37 -6.16
N LEU A 37 25.57 -10.33 -4.87
CA LEU A 37 26.34 -10.99 -3.82
C LEU A 37 26.32 -12.53 -3.89
N GLU A 38 25.22 -13.11 -4.38
CA GLU A 38 25.02 -14.56 -4.50
C GLU A 38 25.64 -15.17 -5.76
N VAL A 39 25.72 -14.39 -6.86
CA VAL A 39 26.20 -14.90 -8.15
C VAL A 39 27.72 -15.11 -8.19
N VAL A 40 28.48 -14.28 -7.47
CA VAL A 40 29.95 -14.35 -7.45
C VAL A 40 30.50 -14.16 -6.03
N ASP A 41 31.50 -14.95 -5.68
CA ASP A 41 32.14 -14.97 -4.36
C ASP A 41 33.40 -14.08 -4.26
N ASN A 42 33.88 -13.53 -5.37
CA ASN A 42 35.05 -12.66 -5.43
C ASN A 42 34.68 -11.17 -5.36
N ARG A 43 35.38 -10.40 -4.50
CA ARG A 43 35.13 -8.96 -4.32
C ARG A 43 35.24 -8.12 -5.60
N TYR A 44 36.22 -8.41 -6.46
CA TYR A 44 36.43 -7.66 -7.69
C TYR A 44 35.46 -8.09 -8.78
N ALA A 45 35.08 -9.37 -8.81
CA ALA A 45 34.04 -9.86 -9.69
C ALA A 45 32.66 -9.26 -9.32
N ARG A 46 32.35 -9.11 -8.03
CA ARG A 46 31.14 -8.39 -7.56
C ARG A 46 31.11 -6.94 -8.03
N GLU A 47 32.24 -6.25 -7.95
CA GLU A 47 32.36 -4.88 -8.47
C GLU A 47 32.18 -4.85 -9.99
N GLY A 48 32.79 -5.79 -10.71
CA GLY A 48 32.59 -5.94 -12.15
C GLY A 48 31.12 -6.18 -12.50
N LEU A 49 30.44 -7.07 -11.78
CA LEU A 49 29.02 -7.37 -11.96
C LEU A 49 28.14 -6.17 -11.59
N PHE A 50 28.49 -5.42 -10.54
CA PHE A 50 27.83 -4.16 -10.17
C PHE A 50 27.90 -3.15 -11.31
N LEU A 51 29.09 -2.94 -11.90
CA LEU A 51 29.26 -2.03 -13.03
C LEU A 51 28.46 -2.47 -14.25
N LEU A 52 28.44 -3.77 -14.57
CA LEU A 52 27.63 -4.32 -15.66
C LEU A 52 26.13 -4.16 -15.42
N LEU A 53 25.67 -4.36 -14.18
CA LEU A 53 24.28 -4.19 -13.78
C LEU A 53 23.94 -2.75 -13.40
N SER A 54 24.85 -1.79 -13.53
CA SER A 54 24.64 -0.41 -13.11
C SER A 54 23.37 0.24 -13.69
N PRO A 55 22.92 -0.05 -14.94
CA PRO A 55 21.63 0.44 -15.43
C PRO A 55 20.44 -0.13 -14.65
N VAL A 56 20.51 -1.41 -14.26
CA VAL A 56 19.47 -2.07 -13.47
C VAL A 56 19.41 -1.46 -12.07
N TYR A 57 20.55 -1.27 -11.41
CA TYR A 57 20.61 -0.58 -10.11
C TYR A 57 20.04 0.83 -10.19
N GLY A 58 20.34 1.58 -11.26
CA GLY A 58 19.77 2.91 -11.48
C GLY A 58 18.24 2.88 -11.59
N LEU A 59 17.69 1.94 -12.37
CA LEU A 59 16.24 1.79 -12.53
C LEU A 59 15.55 1.36 -11.23
N THR A 60 16.07 0.34 -10.55
CA THR A 60 15.44 -0.14 -9.30
C THR A 60 15.55 0.89 -8.19
N SER A 61 16.68 1.60 -8.09
CA SER A 61 16.83 2.66 -7.08
C SER A 61 15.84 3.79 -7.31
N THR A 62 15.63 4.17 -8.57
CA THR A 62 14.64 5.19 -8.94
C THR A 62 13.21 4.72 -8.64
N ALA A 63 12.89 3.47 -8.98
CA ALA A 63 11.57 2.90 -8.72
C ALA A 63 11.29 2.75 -7.20
N ASP A 64 12.27 2.31 -6.42
CA ASP A 64 12.14 2.27 -4.96
C ASP A 64 11.91 3.68 -4.41
N LEU A 65 12.70 4.67 -4.83
CA LEU A 65 12.63 6.04 -4.31
C LEU A 65 11.27 6.71 -4.57
N PHE A 66 10.74 6.58 -5.78
CA PHE A 66 9.54 7.32 -6.19
C PHE A 66 8.24 6.53 -6.17
N ILE A 67 8.30 5.19 -6.18
CA ILE A 67 7.11 4.34 -6.32
C ILE A 67 6.96 3.46 -5.08
N PHE A 68 7.89 2.53 -4.86
CA PHE A 68 7.68 1.48 -3.86
C PHE A 68 7.78 2.02 -2.43
N ASN A 69 8.72 2.93 -2.14
CA ASN A 69 8.82 3.56 -0.83
C ASN A 69 7.65 4.54 -0.57
N SER A 70 7.10 5.16 -1.62
CA SER A 70 5.88 5.96 -1.50
C SER A 70 4.68 5.10 -1.12
N ILE A 71 4.50 3.95 -1.78
CA ILE A 71 3.46 2.98 -1.39
C ILE A 71 3.70 2.47 0.03
N GLU A 72 4.94 2.16 0.39
CA GLU A 72 5.32 1.74 1.74
C GLU A 72 4.93 2.78 2.80
N PHE A 73 5.20 4.06 2.57
CA PHE A 73 4.83 5.16 3.46
C PHE A 73 3.32 5.21 3.71
N TRP A 74 2.53 5.20 2.64
CA TRP A 74 1.07 5.35 2.78
C TRP A 74 0.41 4.10 3.39
N THR A 75 0.95 2.91 3.11
CA THR A 75 0.33 1.62 3.51
C THR A 75 0.92 0.99 4.78
N GLY A 76 2.09 1.45 5.23
CA GLY A 76 2.83 0.83 6.34
C GLY A 76 3.50 -0.51 5.99
N LYS A 77 3.49 -0.92 4.70
CA LYS A 77 4.04 -2.20 4.22
C LYS A 77 4.67 -2.02 2.84
N ASN A 78 5.88 -2.52 2.65
CA ASN A 78 6.52 -2.44 1.35
C ASN A 78 5.89 -3.46 0.36
N PRO A 79 5.47 -3.04 -0.85
CA PRO A 79 4.77 -3.93 -1.78
C PRO A 79 5.68 -4.98 -2.45
N ILE A 80 7.00 -4.76 -2.47
CA ILE A 80 7.97 -5.68 -3.07
C ILE A 80 8.44 -6.72 -2.07
N SER A 81 8.82 -6.29 -0.85
CA SER A 81 9.31 -7.21 0.18
C SER A 81 8.19 -7.88 0.98
N GLY A 82 7.00 -7.28 0.99
CA GLY A 82 5.89 -7.68 1.86
C GLY A 82 6.15 -7.44 3.35
N LYS A 83 7.19 -6.71 3.73
CA LYS A 83 7.55 -6.48 5.14
C LYS A 83 6.85 -5.24 5.69
N SER A 84 6.37 -5.37 6.92
CA SER A 84 5.92 -4.29 7.80
C SER A 84 6.66 -4.39 9.15
N PRO A 85 6.77 -3.30 9.93
CA PRO A 85 6.31 -1.95 9.62
C PRO A 85 7.15 -1.26 8.54
N ALA A 86 6.63 -0.17 7.97
CA ALA A 86 7.40 0.70 7.07
C ALA A 86 8.61 1.26 7.82
N VAL A 87 9.67 1.62 7.10
CA VAL A 87 10.90 2.16 7.72
C VAL A 87 10.62 3.41 8.55
N VAL A 88 9.69 4.25 8.10
CA VAL A 88 9.29 5.49 8.78
C VAL A 88 8.51 5.24 10.08
N ASP A 89 7.95 4.05 10.26
CA ASP A 89 7.21 3.65 11.45
C ASP A 89 8.13 2.97 12.49
N ILE A 90 9.41 2.74 12.17
CA ILE A 90 10.37 2.11 13.10
C ILE A 90 10.72 3.10 14.22
N PRO A 91 10.54 2.74 15.50
CA PRO A 91 10.85 3.64 16.61
C PRO A 91 12.33 4.06 16.59
N ALA A 92 12.57 5.36 16.44
CA ALA A 92 13.90 5.97 16.50
C ALA A 92 13.94 7.06 17.57
N LYS A 93 15.15 7.38 18.06
CA LYS A 93 15.35 8.49 18.99
C LYS A 93 15.16 9.83 18.26
N ALA A 94 13.93 10.33 18.26
CA ALA A 94 13.60 11.61 17.64
C ALA A 94 14.08 12.79 18.51
N ILE A 95 14.78 13.75 17.89
CA ILE A 95 15.19 15.00 18.53
C ILE A 95 13.98 15.92 18.75
N ILE A 96 13.07 15.95 17.78
CA ILE A 96 11.83 16.72 17.82
C ILE A 96 10.66 15.75 17.99
N LYS A 97 9.88 15.91 19.07
CA LYS A 97 8.75 15.04 19.39
C LYS A 97 7.44 15.69 18.98
N VAL A 98 6.84 15.25 17.87
CA VAL A 98 5.60 15.83 17.32
C VAL A 98 4.35 15.04 17.75
N ASN A 99 4.45 13.71 17.91
CA ASN A 99 3.27 12.85 18.18
C ASN A 99 2.49 13.22 19.44
N GLY A 100 3.12 13.85 20.44
CA GLY A 100 2.42 14.30 21.65
C GLY A 100 1.47 15.49 21.44
N GLN A 101 1.55 16.14 20.27
CA GLN A 101 0.75 17.31 19.89
C GLN A 101 -0.27 16.99 18.78
N LEU A 102 -0.28 15.76 18.27
CA LEU A 102 -1.16 15.32 17.19
C LEU A 102 -2.27 14.42 17.72
N ASP A 103 -3.38 14.40 17.01
CA ASP A 103 -4.41 13.38 17.21
C ASP A 103 -3.83 11.99 16.92
N ARG A 104 -4.26 10.98 17.69
CA ARG A 104 -3.76 9.59 17.56
C ARG A 104 -4.04 8.99 16.18
N SER A 105 -5.07 9.44 15.48
CA SER A 105 -5.36 9.02 14.10
C SER A 105 -4.29 9.44 13.09
N LEU A 106 -3.47 10.45 13.43
CA LEU A 106 -2.43 11.00 12.55
C LEU A 106 -1.02 10.46 12.86
N THR A 107 -0.90 9.47 13.74
CA THR A 107 0.40 8.91 14.15
C THR A 107 0.73 7.58 13.47
N GLU A 108 -0.11 7.12 12.55
CA GLU A 108 -0.01 5.80 11.90
C GLU A 108 -0.22 5.94 10.38
N ALA A 109 0.24 4.96 9.60
CA ALA A 109 0.03 4.96 8.16
C ALA A 109 -1.49 4.98 7.80
N PRO A 110 -1.94 5.94 6.97
CA PRO A 110 -3.36 6.25 6.77
C PRO A 110 -4.07 5.23 5.87
N LEU A 111 -3.33 4.62 4.94
CA LEU A 111 -3.79 3.52 4.12
C LEU A 111 -3.26 2.20 4.66
N LYS A 112 -3.20 2.03 5.99
CA LYS A 112 -3.41 0.72 6.62
C LYS A 112 -4.81 0.23 6.28
N ALA A 113 -5.09 0.10 4.97
CA ALA A 113 -6.20 -0.57 4.40
C ALA A 113 -6.06 -1.98 4.95
N GLN A 114 -6.84 -2.21 6.01
CA GLN A 114 -7.28 -3.51 6.43
C GLN A 114 -8.08 -4.08 5.26
N VAL A 115 -7.42 -4.39 4.15
CA VAL A 115 -7.88 -5.43 3.24
C VAL A 115 -7.66 -6.70 4.04
N ARG A 116 -8.53 -6.92 5.02
CA ARG A 116 -8.58 -8.16 5.76
C ARG A 116 -8.96 -9.19 4.70
N PRO A 117 -8.09 -10.15 4.39
CA PRO A 117 -8.42 -11.13 3.39
C PRO A 117 -9.71 -11.82 3.84
N ILE A 118 -10.69 -11.90 2.93
CA ILE A 118 -11.96 -12.56 3.20
C ILE A 118 -11.69 -14.06 3.09
N GLU A 119 -11.96 -14.79 4.17
CA GLU A 119 -11.91 -16.25 4.17
C GLU A 119 -13.18 -16.81 3.54
N LYS A 120 -14.34 -16.27 3.93
CA LYS A 120 -15.65 -16.74 3.50
C LYS A 120 -16.66 -15.59 3.48
N ALA A 121 -17.48 -15.53 2.45
CA ALA A 121 -18.66 -14.68 2.41
C ALA A 121 -19.90 -15.55 2.19
N THR A 122 -20.88 -15.45 3.08
CA THR A 122 -22.15 -16.18 3.00
C THR A 122 -23.30 -15.21 2.84
N LEU A 123 -24.16 -15.49 1.86
CA LEU A 123 -25.38 -14.75 1.63
C LEU A 123 -26.56 -15.62 2.09
N GLU A 124 -27.39 -15.09 2.97
CA GLU A 124 -28.58 -15.75 3.46
C GLU A 124 -29.78 -14.80 3.34
N GLN A 125 -30.89 -15.31 2.81
CA GLN A 125 -32.15 -14.60 2.83
C GLN A 125 -32.89 -14.98 4.11
N LEU A 126 -32.99 -14.04 5.05
CA LEU A 126 -33.65 -14.28 6.33
C LEU A 126 -35.17 -14.31 6.18
N ASP A 127 -35.71 -13.47 5.30
CA ASP A 127 -37.13 -13.40 4.96
C ASP A 127 -37.36 -12.77 3.57
N SER A 128 -38.61 -12.56 3.16
CA SER A 128 -38.95 -12.01 1.84
C SER A 128 -38.45 -10.58 1.58
N HIS A 129 -38.05 -9.85 2.63
CA HIS A 129 -37.59 -8.46 2.57
C HIS A 129 -36.17 -8.28 3.10
N THR A 130 -35.59 -9.28 3.76
CA THR A 130 -34.28 -9.15 4.42
C THR A 130 -33.25 -10.09 3.82
N LEU A 131 -32.16 -9.51 3.33
CA LEU A 131 -30.97 -10.22 2.84
C LEU A 131 -29.81 -9.92 3.79
N GLN A 132 -29.09 -10.95 4.25
CA GLN A 132 -27.93 -10.80 5.11
C GLN A 132 -26.70 -11.40 4.44
N MET A 133 -25.62 -10.63 4.42
CA MET A 133 -24.29 -11.08 4.02
C MET A 133 -23.39 -11.10 5.25
N GLU A 134 -22.85 -12.27 5.56
CA GLU A 134 -21.84 -12.43 6.59
C GLU A 134 -20.47 -12.61 5.92
N VAL A 135 -19.51 -11.79 6.33
CA VAL A 135 -18.13 -11.81 5.85
C VAL A 135 -17.24 -12.27 7.00
N THR A 136 -16.61 -13.43 6.83
CA THR A 136 -15.56 -13.94 7.72
C THR A 136 -14.21 -13.60 7.13
N TYR A 137 -13.36 -12.97 7.92
CA TYR A 137 -11.99 -12.64 7.56
C TYR A 137 -11.02 -13.69 8.07
N VAL A 138 -9.85 -13.80 7.42
CA VAL A 138 -8.78 -14.76 7.79
C VAL A 138 -8.25 -14.55 9.22
N ASP A 139 -8.45 -13.38 9.82
CA ASP A 139 -8.09 -13.11 11.21
C ASP A 139 -9.14 -13.60 12.22
N GLY A 140 -10.21 -14.25 11.75
CA GLY A 140 -11.34 -14.73 12.55
C GLY A 140 -12.34 -13.64 12.93
N SER A 141 -12.17 -12.40 12.47
CA SER A 141 -13.20 -11.37 12.64
C SER A 141 -14.35 -11.60 11.65
N HIS A 142 -15.56 -11.18 12.05
CA HIS A 142 -16.76 -11.27 11.24
C HIS A 142 -17.41 -9.89 11.09
N LYS A 143 -18.03 -9.64 9.93
CA LYS A 143 -18.85 -8.46 9.64
C LYS A 143 -20.17 -8.89 9.04
N VAL A 144 -21.25 -8.22 9.45
CA VAL A 144 -22.60 -8.52 8.96
C VAL A 144 -23.15 -7.30 8.23
N LEU A 145 -23.40 -7.44 6.93
CA LEU A 145 -24.12 -6.46 6.13
C LEU A 145 -25.55 -6.97 5.94
N ARG A 146 -26.56 -6.20 6.37
CA ARG A 146 -27.97 -6.55 6.23
C ARG A 146 -28.68 -5.52 5.37
N GLY A 147 -29.38 -5.96 4.33
CA GLY A 147 -30.26 -5.14 3.51
C GLY A 147 -31.72 -5.48 3.81
N GLU A 148 -32.51 -4.47 4.18
CA GLU A 148 -33.95 -4.58 4.44
C GLU A 148 -34.73 -3.79 3.38
N LYS A 149 -35.58 -4.49 2.63
CA LYS A 149 -36.42 -3.90 1.60
C LYS A 149 -37.66 -3.27 2.22
N GLY A 150 -37.74 -1.94 2.14
CA GLY A 150 -38.94 -1.15 2.43
C GLY A 150 -39.86 -1.01 1.22
N GLN A 151 -40.81 -0.06 1.28
CA GLN A 151 -41.75 0.18 0.19
C GLN A 151 -41.06 0.79 -1.05
N ASP A 152 -40.25 1.84 -0.86
CA ASP A 152 -39.59 2.57 -1.95
C ASP A 152 -38.06 2.60 -1.84
N GLU A 153 -37.51 2.05 -0.76
CA GLU A 153 -36.08 2.08 -0.44
C GLU A 153 -35.59 0.75 0.13
N VAL A 154 -34.27 0.56 0.09
CA VAL A 154 -33.56 -0.52 0.76
C VAL A 154 -32.64 0.10 1.80
N THR A 155 -32.79 -0.31 3.04
CA THR A 155 -31.97 0.15 4.15
C THR A 155 -30.86 -0.85 4.41
N PHE A 156 -29.62 -0.38 4.41
CA PHE A 156 -28.44 -1.19 4.67
C PHE A 156 -27.90 -0.92 6.07
N TYR A 157 -27.64 -1.99 6.80
CA TYR A 157 -27.04 -1.99 8.13
C TYR A 157 -25.70 -2.69 8.09
N LEU A 158 -24.69 -2.14 8.77
CA LEU A 158 -23.40 -2.76 9.02
C LEU A 158 -23.28 -3.04 10.52
N ASP A 159 -23.14 -4.32 10.90
CA ASP A 159 -23.13 -4.78 12.29
C ASP A 159 -24.33 -4.27 13.12
N GLY A 160 -25.49 -4.10 12.47
CA GLY A 160 -26.72 -3.61 13.08
C GLY A 160 -26.83 -2.08 13.18
N GLU A 161 -25.79 -1.33 12.80
CA GLU A 161 -25.84 0.13 12.69
C GLU A 161 -26.27 0.54 11.29
N LEU A 162 -27.10 1.60 11.18
CA LEU A 162 -27.52 2.14 9.89
C LEU A 162 -26.28 2.61 9.10
N PHE A 163 -26.04 2.00 7.94
CA PHE A 163 -24.93 2.36 7.07
C PHE A 163 -25.37 3.32 5.97
N THR A 164 -26.44 2.97 5.25
CA THR A 164 -27.02 3.84 4.19
C THR A 164 -28.44 3.42 3.83
N VAL A 165 -29.16 4.30 3.13
CA VAL A 165 -30.48 4.05 2.56
C VAL A 165 -30.41 4.35 1.06
N VAL A 166 -30.89 3.43 0.23
CA VAL A 166 -30.84 3.53 -1.22
C VAL A 166 -32.24 3.39 -1.79
N SER A 167 -32.65 4.29 -2.68
CA SER A 167 -33.96 4.18 -3.33
C SER A 167 -34.01 2.97 -4.26
N GLN A 168 -35.18 2.34 -4.41
CA GLN A 168 -35.35 1.25 -5.38
C GLN A 168 -35.07 1.71 -6.82
N GLN A 169 -35.35 2.98 -7.13
CA GLN A 169 -35.06 3.54 -8.46
C GLN A 169 -33.55 3.56 -8.76
N GLU A 170 -32.74 3.97 -7.79
CA GLU A 170 -31.28 3.99 -7.93
C GLU A 170 -30.70 2.58 -8.03
N LEU A 171 -31.24 1.63 -7.25
CA LEU A 171 -30.82 0.23 -7.31
C LEU A 171 -31.15 -0.41 -8.66
N ASN A 172 -32.34 -0.15 -9.20
CA ASN A 172 -32.75 -0.65 -10.51
C ASN A 172 -31.89 -0.05 -11.63
N ALA A 173 -31.62 1.26 -11.57
CA ALA A 173 -30.73 1.92 -12.53
C ALA A 173 -29.31 1.31 -12.53
N TYR A 174 -28.79 0.94 -11.35
CA TYR A 174 -27.50 0.26 -11.24
C TYR A 174 -27.52 -1.16 -11.84
N ILE A 175 -28.59 -1.92 -11.62
CA ILE A 175 -28.75 -3.26 -12.21
C ILE A 175 -28.80 -3.16 -13.75
N GLU A 176 -29.55 -2.21 -14.29
CA GLU A 176 -29.62 -1.99 -15.74
C GLU A 176 -28.26 -1.60 -16.33
N ALA A 177 -27.52 -0.71 -15.66
CA ALA A 177 -26.20 -0.27 -16.11
C ALA A 177 -25.11 -1.37 -16.04
N SER A 178 -25.28 -2.38 -15.18
CA SER A 178 -24.31 -3.46 -14.97
C SER A 178 -24.55 -4.70 -15.86
N GLN A 179 -25.60 -4.70 -16.67
CA GLN A 179 -25.90 -5.76 -17.65
C GLN A 179 -25.24 -5.56 -19.04
N ILE A 180 -24.24 -4.68 -19.15
CA ILE A 180 -23.45 -4.42 -20.37
C ILE A 180 -22.23 -5.35 -20.44
#